data_AF-A0A2V7I085-F1
#
_entry.id   AF-A0A2V7I085-F1
#
_cell.length_a   1.000
_cell.length_b   1.000
_cell.length_c   1.000
_cell.angle_alpha   90.00
_cell.angle_beta   90.00
_cell.angle_gamma   90.00
#
_symmetry.space_group_name_H-M   'P 1'
#
loop_
_entity.id
_entity.type
_entity.pdbx_description
1 polymer ?
#
loop_
_entity_poly.entity_id
_entity_poly.type
_entity_poly.pdbx_seq_one_letter_code
_entity_poly.pdbx_strand_id
1 'polypeptide(L)'
;IEWPRMCGPVRGAIMGAIVHEGWADTPETARTLAEGGGISFAPCHHHGAVGPMAGILSPSMPVIVVENASGGNHAFATLNEGLGKVLRFGAYSAEVLDRLRWMAETLAPALGQALRARGPVDLKTITAQALQMGDECHNRNVASTSLFTRMIAPALCRTAAPEVAAKILEFLEGNNHFYLNLSMAACKAALDSAHGIAGSTVVTAMARNGVEVGVRMSGTGDRWFTAPAVVPDGLYFPGYGPDDANPDLGDSAITETMGIGGFAMAAAPAIARFVGGTPDDALGYTRQMYGITLARNSDYGIPALGFAGTPTGIDARRVIDSGVAPVINTGIAHREAGVGQIGAGIARAPLACFAGALGELGRRLGLAR
;
A
#
# COMPACT_ATOMS: atom_id res chain seq x y z
N ILE A 1 6.48 -8.62 -13.40
CA ILE A 1 7.19 -9.90 -13.16
C ILE A 1 6.34 -11.02 -13.74
N GLU A 2 6.99 -11.98 -14.39
CA GLU A 2 6.40 -13.16 -15.01
C GLU A 2 6.09 -14.24 -13.97
N TRP A 3 5.04 -15.04 -14.22
CA TRP A 3 4.54 -16.07 -13.29
C TRP A 3 5.63 -16.98 -12.69
N PRO A 4 6.57 -17.55 -13.47
CA PRO A 4 7.59 -18.47 -12.93
C PRO A 4 8.53 -17.84 -11.90
N ARG A 5 8.61 -16.51 -11.84
CA ARG A 5 9.42 -15.78 -10.86
C ARG A 5 8.61 -15.21 -9.70
N MET A 6 7.28 -15.16 -9.78
CA MET A 6 6.45 -14.65 -8.67
C MET A 6 6.67 -15.46 -7.39
N CYS A 7 6.68 -14.78 -6.24
CA CYS A 7 6.83 -15.43 -4.93
C CYS A 7 5.54 -16.16 -4.49
N GLY A 8 5.65 -16.97 -3.43
CA GLY A 8 4.54 -17.79 -2.93
C GLY A 8 3.26 -17.01 -2.63
N PRO A 9 3.29 -15.94 -1.82
CA PRO A 9 2.11 -15.12 -1.55
C PRO A 9 1.41 -14.58 -2.79
N VAL A 10 2.18 -14.10 -3.77
CA VAL A 10 1.64 -13.58 -5.04
C VAL A 10 0.95 -14.70 -5.83
N ARG A 11 1.59 -15.87 -5.94
CA ARG A 11 0.97 -17.03 -6.62
C ARG A 11 -0.31 -17.48 -5.93
N GLY A 12 -0.30 -17.57 -4.59
CA GLY A 12 -1.48 -17.93 -3.81
C GLY A 12 -2.63 -16.94 -4.00
N ALA A 13 -2.33 -15.65 -4.00
CA ALA A 13 -3.33 -14.61 -4.23
C ALA A 13 -3.91 -14.68 -5.66
N ILE A 14 -3.08 -14.95 -6.67
CA ILE A 14 -3.54 -15.15 -8.05
C ILE A 14 -4.45 -16.38 -8.14
N MET A 15 -4.04 -17.50 -7.55
CA MET A 15 -4.86 -18.73 -7.53
C MET A 15 -6.23 -18.46 -6.87
N GLY A 16 -6.25 -17.77 -5.72
CA GLY A 16 -7.49 -17.39 -5.07
C GLY A 16 -8.35 -16.44 -5.90
N ALA A 17 -7.74 -15.46 -6.59
CA ALA A 17 -8.46 -14.55 -7.48
C ALA A 17 -9.07 -15.28 -8.68
N ILE A 18 -8.36 -16.22 -9.29
CA ILE A 18 -8.88 -17.04 -10.40
C ILE A 18 -10.12 -17.84 -9.99
N VAL A 19 -10.08 -18.45 -8.79
CA VAL A 19 -11.22 -19.17 -8.24
C VAL A 19 -12.36 -18.21 -7.91
N HIS A 20 -12.05 -17.03 -7.34
CA HIS A 20 -13.04 -16.00 -7.06
C HIS A 20 -13.79 -15.52 -8.32
N GLU A 21 -13.08 -15.41 -9.45
CA GLU A 21 -13.66 -15.05 -10.75
C GLU A 21 -14.41 -16.20 -11.44
N GLY A 22 -14.37 -17.41 -10.87
CA GLY A 22 -15.01 -18.59 -11.47
C GLY A 22 -14.31 -19.09 -12.73
N TRP A 23 -13.04 -18.71 -12.96
CA TRP A 23 -12.26 -19.19 -14.11
C TRP A 23 -11.68 -20.59 -13.89
N ALA A 24 -11.67 -21.06 -12.65
CA ALA A 24 -11.29 -22.41 -12.27
C ALA A 24 -12.02 -22.84 -10.98
N ASP A 25 -12.36 -24.12 -10.88
CA ASP A 25 -13.11 -24.64 -9.72
C ASP A 25 -12.25 -24.87 -8.47
N THR A 26 -10.93 -25.02 -8.64
CA THR A 26 -10.00 -25.38 -7.56
C THR A 26 -8.70 -24.59 -7.65
N PRO A 27 -7.97 -24.40 -6.54
CA PRO A 27 -6.63 -23.81 -6.57
C PRO A 27 -5.68 -24.54 -7.52
N GLU A 28 -5.77 -25.87 -7.62
CA GLU A 28 -4.92 -26.69 -8.50
C GLU A 28 -5.20 -26.41 -9.98
N THR A 29 -6.48 -26.32 -10.36
CA THR A 29 -6.86 -25.95 -11.74
C THR A 29 -6.55 -24.48 -12.03
N ALA A 30 -6.67 -23.60 -11.04
CA ALA A 30 -6.27 -22.19 -11.15
C ALA A 30 -4.77 -22.04 -11.40
N ARG A 31 -3.93 -22.84 -10.74
CA ARG A 31 -2.49 -22.86 -10.97
C ARG A 31 -2.16 -23.27 -12.41
N THR A 32 -2.78 -24.33 -12.92
CA THR A 32 -2.59 -24.78 -14.31
C THR A 32 -2.98 -23.69 -15.31
N LEU A 33 -4.07 -22.95 -15.05
CA LEU A 33 -4.50 -21.84 -15.90
C LEU A 33 -3.47 -20.69 -15.91
N ALA A 34 -2.93 -20.33 -14.74
CA ALA A 34 -1.90 -19.31 -14.62
C ALA A 34 -0.57 -19.73 -15.30
N GLU A 35 -0.19 -21.00 -15.20
CA GLU A 35 1.01 -21.56 -15.85
C GLU A 35 0.84 -21.67 -17.38
N GLY A 36 -0.36 -21.99 -17.85
CA GLY A 36 -0.67 -22.23 -19.27
C GLY A 36 -0.76 -20.99 -20.15
N GLY A 37 -0.57 -19.78 -19.59
CA GLY A 37 -0.61 -18.52 -20.36
C GLY A 37 -2.01 -18.01 -20.70
N GLY A 38 -3.06 -18.59 -20.09
CA GLY A 38 -4.45 -18.11 -20.25
C GLY A 38 -4.75 -16.80 -19.52
N ILE A 39 -3.78 -16.25 -18.77
CA ILE A 39 -3.92 -15.07 -17.92
C ILE A 39 -2.79 -14.09 -18.20
N SER A 40 -3.16 -12.82 -18.35
CA SER A 40 -2.22 -11.70 -18.47
C SER A 40 -2.02 -11.03 -17.12
N PHE A 41 -0.77 -10.75 -16.77
CA PHE A 41 -0.40 -10.07 -15.53
C PHE A 41 0.20 -8.69 -15.83
N ALA A 42 -0.29 -7.66 -15.15
CA ALA A 42 0.23 -6.30 -15.25
C ALA A 42 0.32 -5.64 -13.86
N PRO A 43 1.31 -4.77 -13.60
CA PRO A 43 1.40 -4.03 -12.34
C PRO A 43 0.24 -3.05 -12.16
N CYS A 44 -0.34 -2.99 -10.96
CA CYS A 44 -1.40 -2.04 -10.61
C CYS A 44 -1.02 -0.58 -10.95
N HIS A 45 0.23 -0.19 -10.69
CA HIS A 45 0.75 1.15 -10.96
C HIS A 45 0.64 1.62 -12.43
N HIS A 46 0.53 0.70 -13.39
CA HIS A 46 0.33 1.01 -14.81
C HIS A 46 -1.16 1.23 -15.18
N HIS A 47 -2.07 0.95 -14.25
CA HIS A 47 -3.52 1.09 -14.42
C HIS A 47 -4.13 2.09 -13.43
N GLY A 48 -3.32 3.02 -12.90
CA GLY A 48 -3.77 3.95 -11.86
C GLY A 48 -4.14 3.27 -10.54
N ALA A 49 -3.80 2.00 -10.35
CA ALA A 49 -4.16 1.23 -9.18
C ALA A 49 -2.97 1.00 -8.24
N VAL A 50 -3.26 0.60 -7.02
CA VAL A 50 -2.30 0.11 -6.03
C VAL A 50 -2.93 -1.01 -5.19
N GLY A 51 -2.14 -2.03 -4.86
CA GLY A 51 -2.57 -3.17 -4.05
C GLY A 51 -1.63 -3.44 -2.87
N PRO A 52 -2.14 -3.57 -1.63
CA PRO A 52 -1.29 -3.94 -0.50
C PRO A 52 -0.84 -5.40 -0.60
N MET A 53 0.38 -5.69 -0.13
CA MET A 53 0.93 -7.04 -0.07
C MET A 53 1.02 -7.76 -1.44
N ALA A 54 0.39 -8.92 -1.64
CA ALA A 54 0.32 -9.55 -2.96
C ALA A 54 -0.38 -8.67 -4.00
N GLY A 55 -1.27 -7.76 -3.55
CA GLY A 55 -1.82 -6.68 -4.36
C GLY A 55 -2.63 -7.12 -5.57
N ILE A 56 -3.17 -8.35 -5.55
CA ILE A 56 -3.93 -8.90 -6.68
C ILE A 56 -5.30 -8.23 -6.75
N LEU A 57 -5.62 -7.78 -7.95
CA LEU A 57 -6.87 -7.14 -8.33
C LEU A 57 -7.40 -7.88 -9.57
N SER A 58 -8.61 -8.41 -9.48
CA SER A 58 -9.28 -9.12 -10.57
C SER A 58 -10.56 -8.40 -11.00
N PRO A 59 -11.14 -8.71 -12.18
CA PRO A 59 -12.23 -7.91 -12.77
C PRO A 59 -13.47 -7.71 -11.91
N SER A 60 -13.89 -8.72 -11.14
CA SER A 60 -15.10 -8.65 -10.31
C SER A 60 -14.83 -8.08 -8.92
N MET A 61 -13.57 -7.84 -8.56
CA MET A 61 -13.24 -7.26 -7.26
C MET A 61 -13.66 -5.79 -7.21
N PRO A 62 -14.43 -5.38 -6.19
CA PRO A 62 -14.76 -3.98 -6.03
C PRO A 62 -13.53 -3.13 -5.70
N VAL A 63 -13.54 -1.89 -6.17
CA VAL A 63 -12.47 -0.92 -5.94
C VAL A 63 -12.96 0.35 -5.27
N ILE A 64 -12.09 0.91 -4.44
CA ILE A 64 -12.17 2.28 -3.98
C ILE A 64 -11.74 3.16 -5.17
N VAL A 65 -12.53 4.18 -5.46
CA VAL A 65 -12.20 5.19 -6.49
C VAL A 65 -11.87 6.49 -5.78
N VAL A 66 -10.64 6.98 -5.97
CA VAL A 66 -10.20 8.28 -5.45
C VAL A 66 -9.98 9.22 -6.62
N GLU A 67 -10.72 10.32 -6.63
CA GLU A 67 -10.52 11.43 -7.56
C GLU A 67 -9.61 12.47 -6.93
N ASN A 68 -8.55 12.87 -7.64
CA ASN A 68 -7.82 14.07 -7.28
C ASN A 68 -8.58 15.29 -7.82
N ALA A 69 -9.36 15.96 -6.96
CA ALA A 69 -10.16 17.13 -7.33
C ALA A 69 -9.35 18.26 -8.01
N SER A 70 -8.05 18.40 -7.70
CA SER A 70 -7.19 19.42 -8.31
C SER A 70 -6.54 18.98 -9.63
N GLY A 71 -6.29 17.67 -9.78
CA GLY A 71 -5.58 17.08 -10.92
C GLY A 71 -6.48 16.41 -11.95
N GLY A 72 -7.74 16.14 -11.61
CA GLY A 72 -8.73 15.44 -12.45
C GLY A 72 -8.44 13.95 -12.68
N ASN A 73 -7.32 13.42 -12.20
CA ASN A 73 -6.96 12.01 -12.35
C ASN A 73 -7.61 11.14 -11.25
N HIS A 74 -7.74 9.86 -11.55
CA HIS A 74 -8.25 8.85 -10.63
C HIS A 74 -7.16 7.88 -10.20
N ALA A 75 -7.31 7.33 -9.00
CA ALA A 75 -6.58 6.16 -8.55
C ALA A 75 -7.50 5.14 -7.88
N PHE A 76 -7.05 3.88 -7.89
CA PHE A 76 -7.84 2.74 -7.46
C PHE A 76 -7.11 1.87 -6.45
N ALA A 77 -7.84 1.26 -5.54
CA ALA A 77 -7.35 0.18 -4.67
C ALA A 77 -8.47 -0.80 -4.36
N THR A 78 -8.15 -2.06 -4.08
CA THR A 78 -9.13 -3.02 -3.54
C THR A 78 -9.70 -2.53 -2.21
N LEU A 79 -10.79 -3.14 -1.72
CA LEU A 79 -11.18 -2.98 -0.31
C LEU A 79 -10.32 -3.87 0.59
N ASN A 80 -10.09 -3.42 1.83
CA ASN A 80 -9.32 -4.18 2.79
C ASN A 80 -10.14 -5.36 3.35
N GLU A 81 -9.62 -6.57 3.23
CA GLU A 81 -10.30 -7.82 3.60
C GLU A 81 -10.31 -8.11 5.12
N GLY A 82 -9.55 -7.35 5.90
CA GLY A 82 -9.34 -7.61 7.33
C GLY A 82 -7.93 -8.07 7.68
N LEU A 83 -7.83 -8.65 8.87
CA LEU A 83 -6.61 -9.18 9.46
C LEU A 83 -6.58 -10.73 9.38
N GLY A 84 -5.39 -11.31 9.59
CA GLY A 84 -5.19 -12.77 9.60
C GLY A 84 -5.03 -13.36 8.20
N LYS A 85 -5.74 -14.47 7.94
CA LYS A 85 -5.73 -15.14 6.62
C LYS A 85 -6.60 -14.36 5.64
N VAL A 86 -5.95 -13.70 4.68
CA VAL A 86 -6.59 -12.87 3.65
C VAL A 86 -5.84 -13.02 2.32
N LEU A 87 -6.52 -12.74 1.21
CA LEU A 87 -5.97 -12.92 -0.13
C LEU A 87 -4.73 -12.07 -0.36
N ARG A 88 -4.69 -10.83 0.17
CA ARG A 88 -3.50 -9.99 0.06
C ARG A 88 -2.24 -10.62 0.66
N PHE A 89 -2.32 -11.57 1.57
CA PHE A 89 -1.14 -12.33 2.05
C PHE A 89 -0.98 -13.70 1.37
N GLY A 90 -1.73 -13.96 0.30
CA GLY A 90 -1.69 -15.20 -0.47
C GLY A 90 -2.52 -16.35 0.11
N ALA A 91 -3.43 -16.08 1.05
CA ALA A 91 -4.37 -17.09 1.55
C ALA A 91 -5.58 -17.21 0.62
N TYR A 92 -6.07 -18.43 0.39
CA TYR A 92 -7.15 -18.71 -0.58
C TYR A 92 -8.09 -19.82 -0.09
N SER A 93 -8.25 -19.98 1.23
CA SER A 93 -9.22 -20.92 1.80
C SER A 93 -10.66 -20.51 1.49
N ALA A 94 -11.61 -21.44 1.66
CA ALA A 94 -13.04 -21.16 1.45
C ALA A 94 -13.52 -19.90 2.21
N GLU A 95 -13.12 -19.75 3.48
CA GLU A 95 -13.44 -18.56 4.28
C GLU A 95 -12.95 -17.24 3.64
N VAL A 96 -11.77 -17.24 3.01
CA VAL A 96 -11.24 -16.05 2.33
C VAL A 96 -12.09 -15.75 1.10
N LEU A 97 -12.41 -16.76 0.30
CA LEU A 97 -13.22 -16.60 -0.91
C LEU A 97 -14.66 -16.20 -0.60
N ASP A 98 -15.26 -16.75 0.46
CA ASP A 98 -16.58 -16.35 0.97
C ASP A 98 -16.59 -14.90 1.41
N ARG A 99 -15.52 -14.45 2.09
CA ARG A 99 -15.37 -13.05 2.50
C ARG A 99 -15.27 -12.13 1.29
N LEU A 100 -14.47 -12.49 0.27
CA LEU A 100 -14.36 -11.72 -0.97
C LEU A 100 -15.71 -11.60 -1.69
N ARG A 101 -16.47 -12.71 -1.79
CA ARG A 101 -17.84 -12.69 -2.33
C ARG A 101 -18.76 -11.77 -1.53
N TRP A 102 -18.77 -11.89 -0.20
CA TRP A 102 -19.56 -10.98 0.65
C TRP A 102 -19.14 -9.51 0.48
N MET A 103 -17.84 -9.25 0.32
CA MET A 103 -17.36 -7.90 0.06
C MET A 103 -17.85 -7.35 -1.28
N ALA A 104 -17.84 -8.17 -2.34
CA ALA A 104 -18.32 -7.80 -3.66
C ALA A 104 -19.85 -7.64 -3.73
N GLU A 105 -20.59 -8.53 -3.08
CA GLU A 105 -22.06 -8.61 -3.19
C GLU A 105 -22.78 -7.74 -2.15
N THR A 106 -22.17 -7.47 -1.00
CA THR A 106 -22.82 -6.76 0.12
C THR A 106 -22.08 -5.51 0.54
N LEU A 107 -20.81 -5.61 0.95
CA LEU A 107 -20.06 -4.48 1.52
C LEU A 107 -19.92 -3.33 0.52
N ALA A 108 -19.37 -3.62 -0.67
CA ALA A 108 -19.06 -2.59 -1.65
C ALA A 108 -20.32 -1.92 -2.24
N PRO A 109 -21.39 -2.65 -2.61
CA PRO A 109 -22.63 -2.02 -3.07
C PRO A 109 -23.24 -1.09 -2.02
N ALA A 110 -23.28 -1.51 -0.75
CA ALA A 110 -23.82 -0.71 0.34
C ALA A 110 -22.96 0.54 0.64
N LEU A 111 -21.63 0.41 0.67
CA LEU A 111 -20.73 1.55 0.79
C LEU A 111 -20.88 2.51 -0.39
N GLY A 112 -20.98 1.99 -1.61
CA GLY A 112 -21.20 2.79 -2.81
C GLY A 112 -22.52 3.55 -2.79
N GLN A 113 -23.60 2.92 -2.31
CA GLN A 113 -24.90 3.59 -2.14
C GLN A 113 -24.83 4.67 -1.06
N ALA A 114 -24.20 4.39 0.07
CA ALA A 114 -23.99 5.35 1.14
C ALA A 114 -23.20 6.57 0.63
N LEU A 115 -22.09 6.35 -0.09
CA LEU A 115 -21.28 7.41 -0.71
C LEU A 115 -22.09 8.26 -1.71
N ARG A 116 -22.88 7.64 -2.60
CA ARG A 116 -23.75 8.38 -3.52
C ARG A 116 -24.79 9.24 -2.80
N ALA A 117 -25.30 8.78 -1.65
CA ALA A 117 -26.27 9.53 -0.86
C ALA A 117 -25.67 10.67 -0.04
N ARG A 118 -24.44 10.52 0.49
CA ARG A 118 -23.78 11.56 1.32
C ARG A 118 -22.83 12.49 0.55
N GLY A 119 -22.39 12.10 -0.63
CA GLY A 119 -21.31 12.75 -1.38
C GLY A 119 -19.90 12.18 -1.10
N PRO A 120 -18.86 12.79 -1.69
CA PRO A 120 -17.48 12.32 -1.56
C PRO A 120 -16.93 12.48 -0.13
N VAL A 121 -15.93 11.67 0.22
CA VAL A 121 -15.21 11.72 1.49
C VAL A 121 -13.83 12.32 1.25
N ASP A 122 -13.46 13.34 2.01
CA ASP A 122 -12.14 13.97 1.92
C ASP A 122 -11.08 13.14 2.68
N LEU A 123 -10.34 12.32 1.92
CA LEU A 123 -9.27 11.47 2.46
C LEU A 123 -8.04 12.26 2.93
N LYS A 124 -7.79 13.45 2.36
CA LYS A 124 -6.68 14.30 2.80
C LYS A 124 -6.93 14.79 4.22
N THR A 125 -8.15 15.27 4.49
CA THR A 125 -8.54 15.72 5.84
C THR A 125 -8.51 14.58 6.85
N ILE A 126 -8.98 13.37 6.51
CA ILE A 126 -8.89 12.21 7.42
C ILE A 126 -7.44 11.88 7.74
N THR A 127 -6.59 11.82 6.73
CA THR A 127 -5.17 11.47 6.90
C THR A 127 -4.48 12.51 7.79
N ALA A 128 -4.71 13.81 7.54
CA ALA A 128 -4.17 14.89 8.37
C ALA A 128 -4.59 14.77 9.85
N GLN A 129 -5.86 14.46 10.12
CA GLN A 129 -6.35 14.24 11.48
C GLN A 129 -5.77 12.97 12.11
N ALA A 130 -5.70 11.88 11.34
CA ALA A 130 -5.23 10.59 11.83
C ALA A 130 -3.76 10.62 12.25
N LEU A 131 -2.90 11.35 11.52
CA LEU A 131 -1.51 11.61 11.93
C LEU A 131 -1.42 12.30 13.29
N GLN A 132 -2.39 13.14 13.63
CA GLN A 132 -2.46 13.80 14.95
C GLN A 132 -3.09 12.91 16.03
N MET A 133 -3.65 11.76 15.65
CA MET A 133 -4.30 10.77 16.52
C MET A 133 -3.48 9.48 16.64
N GLY A 134 -2.19 9.54 16.30
CA GLY A 134 -1.24 8.45 16.49
C GLY A 134 -1.12 7.49 15.31
N ASP A 135 -1.84 7.69 14.21
CA ASP A 135 -1.67 6.87 13.01
C ASP A 135 -0.48 7.36 12.18
N GLU A 136 0.09 6.46 11.38
CA GLU A 136 0.99 6.82 10.29
C GLU A 136 0.39 6.47 8.92
N CYS A 137 -0.81 5.85 8.92
CA CYS A 137 -1.64 5.57 7.74
C CYS A 137 -1.03 4.59 6.72
N HIS A 138 -0.09 3.74 7.16
CA HIS A 138 0.37 2.56 6.43
C HIS A 138 0.13 1.29 7.26
N ASN A 139 0.80 1.11 8.40
CA ASN A 139 0.59 -0.05 9.28
C ASN A 139 -0.42 0.20 10.41
N ARG A 140 -0.45 1.40 11.00
CA ARG A 140 -1.42 1.81 12.02
C ARG A 140 -2.45 2.75 11.40
N ASN A 141 -3.68 2.23 11.29
CA ASN A 141 -4.83 2.89 10.67
C ASN A 141 -6.06 2.95 11.61
N VAL A 142 -5.86 2.88 12.93
CA VAL A 142 -6.94 2.78 13.91
C VAL A 142 -7.77 4.07 13.92
N ALA A 143 -7.09 5.22 14.00
CA ALA A 143 -7.76 6.52 14.05
C ALA A 143 -8.45 6.83 12.71
N SER A 144 -7.75 6.61 11.60
CA SER A 144 -8.25 6.86 10.26
C SER A 144 -9.43 5.97 9.88
N THR A 145 -9.39 4.67 10.22
CA THR A 145 -10.54 3.75 10.06
C THR A 145 -11.72 4.21 10.91
N SER A 146 -11.49 4.62 12.16
CA SER A 146 -12.55 5.12 13.04
C SER A 146 -13.20 6.40 12.51
N LEU A 147 -12.39 7.34 12.01
CA LEU A 147 -12.86 8.58 11.38
C LEU A 147 -13.70 8.28 10.14
N PHE A 148 -13.20 7.43 9.23
CA PHE A 148 -13.92 6.97 8.04
C PHE A 148 -15.28 6.37 8.42
N THR A 149 -15.27 5.41 9.34
CA THR A 149 -16.46 4.70 9.82
C THR A 149 -17.50 5.67 10.37
N ARG A 150 -17.08 6.63 11.21
CA ARG A 150 -17.96 7.67 11.77
C ARG A 150 -18.63 8.53 10.70
N MET A 151 -17.94 8.86 9.61
CA MET A 151 -18.52 9.70 8.55
C MET A 151 -19.46 8.94 7.62
N ILE A 152 -19.21 7.65 7.39
CA ILE A 152 -20.03 6.85 6.48
C ILE A 152 -21.25 6.22 7.18
N ALA A 153 -21.16 5.96 8.49
CA ALA A 153 -22.20 5.28 9.27
C ALA A 153 -23.60 5.89 9.13
N PRO A 154 -23.81 7.23 9.24
CA PRO A 154 -25.16 7.79 9.11
C PRO A 154 -25.77 7.56 7.72
N ALA A 155 -24.94 7.55 6.67
CA ALA A 155 -25.39 7.29 5.32
C ALA A 155 -25.73 5.81 5.14
N LEU A 156 -24.87 4.90 5.62
CA LEU A 156 -25.14 3.46 5.64
C LEU A 156 -26.47 3.14 6.33
N CYS A 157 -26.72 3.68 7.52
CA CYS A 157 -27.97 3.45 8.24
C CYS A 157 -29.22 3.98 7.53
N ARG A 158 -29.08 4.94 6.60
CA ARG A 158 -30.19 5.47 5.80
C ARG A 158 -30.40 4.74 4.49
N THR A 159 -29.35 4.13 3.94
CA THR A 159 -29.38 3.57 2.58
C THR A 159 -29.42 2.05 2.54
N ALA A 160 -28.87 1.37 3.54
CA ALA A 160 -28.85 -0.09 3.63
C ALA A 160 -29.92 -0.60 4.60
N ALA A 161 -30.31 -1.87 4.45
CA ALA A 161 -31.11 -2.57 5.45
C ALA A 161 -30.39 -2.56 6.81
N PRO A 162 -31.09 -2.46 7.96
CA PRO A 162 -30.46 -2.35 9.28
C PRO A 162 -29.40 -3.42 9.58
N GLU A 163 -29.68 -4.67 9.21
CA GLU A 163 -28.83 -5.84 9.43
C GLU A 163 -27.57 -5.78 8.55
N VAL A 164 -27.70 -5.26 7.32
CA VAL A 164 -26.56 -5.03 6.42
C VAL A 164 -25.68 -3.92 6.96
N ALA A 165 -26.29 -2.80 7.40
CA ALA A 165 -25.56 -1.68 7.99
C ALA A 165 -24.81 -2.12 9.25
N ALA A 166 -25.46 -2.85 10.16
CA ALA A 166 -24.85 -3.40 11.37
C ALA A 166 -23.64 -4.29 11.03
N LYS A 167 -23.82 -5.27 10.13
CA LYS A 167 -22.74 -6.19 9.72
C LYS A 167 -21.54 -5.47 9.10
N ILE A 168 -21.77 -4.40 8.33
CA ILE A 168 -20.69 -3.58 7.76
C ILE A 168 -19.96 -2.79 8.85
N LEU A 169 -20.69 -2.21 9.80
CA LEU A 169 -20.08 -1.47 10.91
C LEU A 169 -19.29 -2.39 11.84
N GLU A 170 -19.77 -3.60 12.10
CA GLU A 170 -19.04 -4.66 12.82
C GLU A 170 -17.78 -5.08 12.05
N PHE A 171 -17.87 -5.22 10.73
CA PHE A 171 -16.69 -5.51 9.90
C PHE A 171 -15.64 -4.39 9.99
N LEU A 172 -16.05 -3.13 9.98
CA LEU A 172 -15.14 -1.98 10.11
C LEU A 172 -14.55 -1.88 11.53
N GLU A 173 -15.33 -2.19 12.57
CA GLU A 173 -14.87 -2.25 13.96
C GLU A 173 -13.79 -3.32 14.15
N GLY A 174 -14.01 -4.53 13.62
CA GLY A 174 -13.04 -5.62 13.64
C GLY A 174 -11.84 -5.42 12.70
N ASN A 175 -11.93 -4.48 11.75
CA ASN A 175 -10.89 -4.21 10.76
C ASN A 175 -10.28 -2.81 10.91
N ASN A 176 -9.47 -2.63 11.96
CA ASN A 176 -8.68 -1.41 12.17
C ASN A 176 -7.70 -1.05 11.03
N HIS A 177 -7.52 -1.93 10.05
CA HIS A 177 -6.64 -1.72 8.90
C HIS A 177 -7.38 -1.26 7.64
N PHE A 178 -8.70 -1.06 7.71
CA PHE A 178 -9.53 -0.77 6.54
C PHE A 178 -9.06 0.45 5.74
N TYR A 179 -8.62 1.49 6.44
CA TYR A 179 -8.19 2.74 5.82
C TYR A 179 -6.90 2.64 4.99
N LEU A 180 -6.07 1.61 5.14
CA LEU A 180 -4.83 1.46 4.35
C LEU A 180 -5.11 1.58 2.84
N ASN A 181 -6.14 0.89 2.35
CA ASN A 181 -6.42 0.90 0.92
C ASN A 181 -6.89 2.29 0.44
N LEU A 182 -7.60 3.05 1.30
CA LEU A 182 -7.99 4.42 1.03
C LEU A 182 -6.78 5.36 1.00
N SER A 183 -5.87 5.24 1.98
CA SER A 183 -4.65 6.05 2.04
C SER A 183 -3.74 5.78 0.86
N MET A 184 -3.58 4.52 0.46
CA MET A 184 -2.81 4.11 -0.71
C MET A 184 -3.34 4.73 -2.00
N ALA A 185 -4.66 4.63 -2.26
CA ALA A 185 -5.27 5.22 -3.44
C ALA A 185 -5.15 6.76 -3.45
N ALA A 186 -5.32 7.41 -2.29
CA ALA A 186 -5.10 8.86 -2.17
C ALA A 186 -3.65 9.27 -2.46
N CYS A 187 -2.67 8.51 -1.94
CA CYS A 187 -1.25 8.74 -2.20
C CYS A 187 -0.92 8.57 -3.69
N LYS A 188 -1.44 7.50 -4.32
CA LYS A 188 -1.30 7.25 -5.75
C LYS A 188 -1.87 8.39 -6.59
N ALA A 189 -3.10 8.83 -6.30
CA ALA A 189 -3.76 9.92 -7.02
C ALA A 189 -2.94 11.22 -6.95
N ALA A 190 -2.39 11.55 -5.77
CA ALA A 190 -1.57 12.74 -5.58
C ALA A 190 -0.21 12.65 -6.30
N LEU A 191 0.49 11.51 -6.18
CA LEU A 191 1.82 11.32 -6.77
C LEU A 191 1.80 11.20 -8.29
N ASP A 192 0.72 10.65 -8.86
CA ASP A 192 0.55 10.61 -10.31
C ASP A 192 0.45 12.01 -10.92
N SER A 193 -0.11 12.99 -10.19
CA SER A 193 -0.11 14.40 -10.63
C SER A 193 1.28 15.05 -10.61
N ALA A 194 2.24 14.45 -9.92
CA ALA A 194 3.65 14.89 -9.91
C ALA A 194 4.53 14.07 -10.87
N HIS A 195 3.95 13.17 -11.66
CA HIS A 195 4.67 12.30 -12.59
C HIS A 195 4.81 12.90 -14.00
N GLY A 196 5.88 12.56 -14.71
CA GLY A 196 6.12 13.00 -16.09
C GLY A 196 6.70 14.41 -16.23
N ILE A 197 7.22 15.03 -15.15
CA ILE A 197 7.86 16.34 -15.20
C ILE A 197 9.28 16.20 -15.71
N ALA A 198 9.57 16.77 -16.88
CA ALA A 198 10.89 16.71 -17.51
C ALA A 198 12.00 17.24 -16.57
N GLY A 199 13.10 16.51 -16.46
CA GLY A 199 14.24 16.87 -15.60
C GLY A 199 14.01 16.65 -14.11
N SER A 200 12.80 16.27 -13.66
CA SER A 200 12.51 16.07 -12.25
C SER A 200 13.15 14.79 -11.70
N THR A 201 13.81 14.91 -10.54
CA THR A 201 14.41 13.80 -9.80
C THR A 201 13.51 13.25 -8.70
N VAL A 202 12.25 13.70 -8.65
CA VAL A 202 11.27 13.27 -7.65
C VAL A 202 10.81 11.85 -7.94
N VAL A 203 10.91 10.98 -6.94
CA VAL A 203 10.31 9.64 -6.98
C VAL A 203 8.80 9.74 -6.78
N THR A 204 8.04 9.12 -7.67
CA THR A 204 6.56 9.19 -7.69
C THR A 204 5.91 7.83 -7.46
N ALA A 205 6.68 6.74 -7.46
CA ALA A 205 6.22 5.45 -6.97
C ALA A 205 7.40 4.65 -6.43
N MET A 206 7.21 4.05 -5.26
CA MET A 206 7.98 2.90 -4.78
C MET A 206 7.01 1.73 -4.66
N ALA A 207 7.40 0.58 -5.18
CA ALA A 207 6.61 -0.65 -5.12
C ALA A 207 7.54 -1.86 -5.03
N ARG A 208 7.01 -2.98 -4.58
CA ARG A 208 7.78 -4.19 -4.35
C ARG A 208 6.91 -5.41 -4.61
N ASN A 209 7.46 -6.50 -5.13
CA ASN A 209 6.66 -7.65 -5.60
C ASN A 209 7.05 -8.99 -4.94
N GLY A 210 7.83 -8.94 -3.86
CA GLY A 210 8.32 -10.12 -3.16
C GLY A 210 9.58 -10.73 -3.77
N VAL A 211 10.13 -10.11 -4.81
CA VAL A 211 11.35 -10.51 -5.51
C VAL A 211 12.22 -9.29 -5.81
N GLU A 212 11.60 -8.21 -6.30
CA GLU A 212 12.24 -6.95 -6.64
C GLU A 212 11.53 -5.79 -5.95
N VAL A 213 12.32 -4.78 -5.56
CA VAL A 213 11.86 -3.43 -5.23
C VAL A 213 12.07 -2.57 -6.47
N GLY A 214 11.10 -1.74 -6.81
CA GLY A 214 11.14 -0.83 -7.94
C GLY A 214 10.83 0.61 -7.55
N VAL A 215 11.47 1.56 -8.22
CA VAL A 215 11.11 2.98 -8.16
C VAL A 215 10.76 3.53 -9.55
N ARG A 216 9.83 4.49 -9.58
CA ARG A 216 9.57 5.36 -10.73
C ARG A 216 9.90 6.80 -10.37
N MET A 217 10.61 7.48 -11.26
CA MET A 217 11.01 8.87 -11.09
C MET A 217 10.37 9.73 -12.18
N SER A 218 9.87 10.90 -11.79
CA SER A 218 9.06 11.78 -12.63
C SER A 218 9.72 12.10 -13.98
N GLY A 219 11.01 12.48 -13.98
CA GLY A 219 11.77 12.78 -15.18
C GLY A 219 12.11 11.59 -16.09
N THR A 220 11.78 10.36 -15.67
CA THR A 220 12.05 9.12 -16.43
C THR A 220 10.79 8.43 -16.96
N GLY A 221 9.60 8.99 -16.72
CA GLY A 221 8.32 8.44 -17.18
C GLY A 221 8.03 7.07 -16.59
N ASP A 222 7.44 6.17 -17.40
CA ASP A 222 6.94 4.87 -16.94
C ASP A 222 8.01 3.80 -16.63
N ARG A 223 9.29 4.11 -16.82
CA ARG A 223 10.37 3.16 -16.60
C ARG A 223 10.53 2.86 -15.11
N TRP A 224 10.57 1.57 -14.79
CA TRP A 224 10.95 1.07 -13.47
C TRP A 224 12.46 0.87 -13.38
N PHE A 225 13.02 1.22 -12.22
CA PHE A 225 14.39 0.88 -11.83
C PHE A 225 14.34 -0.05 -10.64
N THR A 226 14.85 -1.26 -10.80
CA THR A 226 14.65 -2.35 -9.86
C THR A 226 15.95 -2.86 -9.24
N ALA A 227 15.83 -3.42 -8.05
CA ALA A 227 16.87 -4.15 -7.34
C ALA A 227 16.22 -5.29 -6.54
N PRO A 228 16.99 -6.30 -6.09
CA PRO A 228 16.43 -7.40 -5.28
C PRO A 228 15.72 -6.89 -4.02
N ALA A 229 14.55 -7.46 -3.72
CA ALA A 229 13.87 -7.23 -2.46
C ALA A 229 14.58 -7.97 -1.32
N VAL A 230 14.55 -7.38 -0.13
CA VAL A 230 15.13 -7.96 1.09
C VAL A 230 14.02 -8.43 2.03
N VAL A 231 14.37 -9.33 2.94
CA VAL A 231 13.48 -9.68 4.05
C VAL A 231 13.42 -8.49 5.01
N PRO A 232 12.23 -7.99 5.39
CA PRO A 232 12.12 -6.91 6.37
C PRO A 232 12.70 -7.32 7.73
N ASP A 233 13.38 -6.39 8.39
CA ASP A 233 13.86 -6.57 9.76
C ASP A 233 12.73 -6.24 10.74
N GLY A 234 12.32 -7.18 11.59
CA GLY A 234 11.10 -6.98 12.36
C GLY A 234 10.77 -8.07 13.36
N LEU A 235 9.57 -7.94 13.92
CA LEU A 235 9.01 -8.86 14.90
C LEU A 235 8.15 -9.92 14.21
N TYR A 236 8.35 -11.17 14.62
CA TYR A 236 7.61 -12.32 14.13
C TYR A 236 6.53 -12.73 15.13
N PHE A 237 5.41 -13.23 14.62
CA PHE A 237 4.36 -13.83 15.43
C PHE A 237 4.87 -15.14 16.07
N PRO A 238 4.30 -15.56 17.22
CA PRO A 238 4.71 -16.79 17.88
C PRO A 238 4.71 -18.00 16.92
N GLY A 239 5.83 -18.70 16.85
CA GLY A 239 6.01 -19.89 16.00
C GLY A 239 6.65 -19.63 14.63
N TYR A 240 6.92 -18.37 14.26
CA TYR A 240 7.60 -18.02 13.01
C TYR A 240 8.94 -17.32 13.27
N GLY A 241 9.82 -17.34 12.26
CA GLY A 241 11.07 -16.60 12.24
C GLY A 241 11.50 -16.14 10.85
N PRO A 242 12.71 -15.59 10.71
CA PRO A 242 13.22 -15.05 9.45
C PRO A 242 13.24 -16.04 8.27
N ASP A 243 13.46 -17.33 8.53
CA ASP A 243 13.52 -18.37 7.48
C ASP A 243 12.15 -18.66 6.84
N ASP A 244 11.07 -18.27 7.52
CA ASP A 244 9.69 -18.38 7.05
C ASP A 244 9.28 -17.18 6.19
N ALA A 245 10.05 -16.09 6.23
CA ALA A 245 9.67 -14.81 5.65
C ALA A 245 9.83 -14.76 4.13
N ASN A 246 8.85 -14.15 3.47
CA ASN A 246 9.00 -13.69 2.10
C ASN A 246 9.76 -12.35 2.08
N PRO A 247 10.58 -12.08 1.06
CA PRO A 247 11.06 -10.73 0.80
C PRO A 247 9.92 -9.71 0.62
N ASP A 248 10.23 -8.43 0.79
CA ASP A 248 9.24 -7.34 0.81
C ASP A 248 8.32 -7.32 -0.44
N LEU A 249 6.98 -7.26 -0.26
CA LEU A 249 5.95 -7.33 -1.34
C LEU A 249 4.69 -6.45 -1.15
N GLY A 250 4.24 -5.71 -2.17
CA GLY A 250 3.12 -4.75 -2.16
C GLY A 250 3.42 -3.34 -2.70
N ASP A 251 2.35 -2.66 -3.10
CA ASP A 251 2.41 -1.26 -3.56
C ASP A 251 2.28 -0.25 -2.42
N SER A 252 2.13 -0.72 -1.18
CA SER A 252 1.87 0.16 -0.02
C SER A 252 3.02 1.12 0.30
N ALA A 253 4.22 0.89 -0.26
CA ALA A 253 5.33 1.86 -0.26
C ALA A 253 4.99 3.18 -1.01
N ILE A 254 3.85 3.25 -1.69
CA ILE A 254 3.27 4.49 -2.21
C ILE A 254 2.95 5.48 -1.08
N THR A 255 2.66 4.97 0.13
CA THR A 255 2.36 5.80 1.30
C THR A 255 3.61 6.55 1.78
N GLU A 256 4.76 5.86 1.90
CA GLU A 256 6.06 6.49 2.15
C GLU A 256 6.49 7.43 1.03
N THR A 257 6.19 7.07 -0.22
CA THR A 257 6.50 7.94 -1.37
C THR A 257 5.79 9.29 -1.23
N MET A 258 4.57 9.31 -0.66
CA MET A 258 3.79 10.51 -0.40
C MET A 258 4.23 11.25 0.89
N GLY A 259 5.01 10.58 1.75
CA GLY A 259 5.52 11.13 2.99
C GLY A 259 4.80 10.67 4.26
N ILE A 260 3.84 9.77 4.16
CA ILE A 260 3.22 9.11 5.33
C ILE A 260 3.90 7.75 5.59
N GLY A 261 3.30 6.86 6.36
CA GLY A 261 3.90 5.55 6.64
C GLY A 261 5.17 5.66 7.48
N GLY A 262 6.22 4.94 7.09
CA GLY A 262 7.55 5.04 7.70
C GLY A 262 8.15 6.46 7.72
N PHE A 263 7.74 7.34 6.80
CA PHE A 263 8.18 8.74 6.78
C PHE A 263 7.51 9.58 7.87
N ALA A 264 6.30 9.19 8.29
CA ALA A 264 5.53 9.83 9.36
C ALA A 264 5.53 8.99 10.65
N MET A 265 6.48 8.07 10.83
CA MET A 265 6.50 7.16 11.98
C MET A 265 6.58 7.90 13.33
N ALA A 266 7.18 9.10 13.36
CA ALA A 266 7.15 10.02 14.50
C ALA A 266 5.74 10.40 14.99
N ALA A 267 4.73 10.32 14.11
CA ALA A 267 3.33 10.54 14.47
C ALA A 267 2.73 9.35 15.22
N ALA A 268 3.31 8.16 15.09
CA ALA A 268 2.73 6.90 15.53
C ALA A 268 3.66 6.09 16.46
N PRO A 269 4.13 6.61 17.61
CA PRO A 269 5.12 5.93 18.44
C PRO A 269 4.68 4.52 18.91
N ALA A 270 3.37 4.27 19.01
CA ALA A 270 2.83 2.95 19.34
C ALA A 270 3.18 1.86 18.32
N ILE A 271 3.45 2.22 17.05
CA ILE A 271 3.77 1.26 15.99
C ILE A 271 5.10 0.54 16.25
N ALA A 272 6.02 1.12 17.02
CA ALA A 272 7.31 0.50 17.36
C ALA A 272 7.14 -0.86 18.05
N ARG A 273 6.05 -1.07 18.79
CA ARG A 273 5.74 -2.39 19.39
C ARG A 273 5.33 -3.45 18.37
N PHE A 274 4.92 -3.04 17.17
CA PHE A 274 4.47 -3.93 16.10
C PHE A 274 5.56 -4.17 15.07
N VAL A 275 6.28 -3.12 14.65
CA VAL A 275 7.31 -3.22 13.60
C VAL A 275 8.73 -3.34 14.15
N GLY A 276 8.90 -3.34 15.48
CA GLY A 276 10.21 -3.31 16.13
C GLY A 276 10.76 -1.88 16.33
N GLY A 277 11.74 -1.77 17.22
CA GLY A 277 12.39 -0.50 17.59
C GLY A 277 11.74 0.22 18.77
N THR A 278 12.04 1.50 18.90
CA THR A 278 11.61 2.38 20.00
C THR A 278 10.88 3.63 19.48
N PRO A 279 10.14 4.36 20.33
CA PRO A 279 9.60 5.67 19.97
C PRO A 279 10.66 6.68 19.49
N ASP A 280 11.89 6.60 20.02
CA ASP A 280 13.00 7.44 19.59
C ASP A 280 13.50 7.05 18.19
N ASP A 281 13.50 5.76 17.85
CA ASP A 281 13.80 5.31 16.48
C ASP A 281 12.77 5.85 15.48
N ALA A 282 11.49 5.85 15.85
CA ALA A 282 10.41 6.42 15.03
C ALA A 282 10.64 7.93 14.75
N LEU A 283 11.06 8.69 15.76
CA LEU A 283 11.46 10.10 15.59
C LEU A 283 12.70 10.21 14.70
N GLY A 284 13.68 9.33 14.89
CA GLY A 284 14.91 9.25 14.11
C GLY A 284 14.64 9.02 12.62
N TYR A 285 13.77 8.06 12.29
CA TYR A 285 13.40 7.74 10.92
C TYR A 285 12.77 8.94 10.20
N THR A 286 11.75 9.58 10.78
CA THR A 286 11.14 10.78 10.17
C THR A 286 12.18 11.90 9.97
N ARG A 287 13.09 12.12 10.93
CA ARG A 287 14.16 13.12 10.81
C ARG A 287 15.14 12.79 9.69
N GLN A 288 15.53 11.53 9.52
CA GLN A 288 16.38 11.07 8.41
C GLN A 288 15.71 11.35 7.06
N MET A 289 14.39 11.12 6.95
CA MET A 289 13.66 11.30 5.70
C MET A 289 13.61 12.77 5.26
N TYR A 290 13.63 13.74 6.19
CA TYR A 290 13.80 15.16 5.82
C TYR A 290 15.09 15.44 5.04
N GLY A 291 16.14 14.64 5.24
CA GLY A 291 17.41 14.78 4.51
C GLY A 291 17.31 14.39 3.03
N ILE A 292 16.36 13.54 2.67
CA ILE A 292 16.21 13.03 1.29
C ILE A 292 14.99 13.58 0.54
N THR A 293 14.13 14.35 1.21
CA THR A 293 12.93 14.96 0.61
C THR A 293 13.11 16.44 0.34
N LEU A 294 12.43 16.96 -0.69
CA LEU A 294 12.52 18.37 -1.10
C LEU A 294 11.83 19.35 -0.15
N ALA A 295 10.74 18.94 0.50
CA ALA A 295 9.91 19.82 1.31
C ALA A 295 9.29 19.10 2.53
N ARG A 296 8.60 19.89 3.34
CA ARG A 296 7.70 19.40 4.40
C ARG A 296 6.27 19.75 4.02
N ASN A 297 5.37 18.77 3.97
CA ASN A 297 3.98 18.99 3.64
C ASN A 297 3.21 19.55 4.85
N SER A 298 2.86 20.83 4.80
CA SER A 298 2.16 21.53 5.88
C SER A 298 0.76 21.00 6.18
N ASP A 299 0.14 20.28 5.25
CA ASP A 299 -1.18 19.67 5.47
C ASP A 299 -1.11 18.48 6.43
N TYR A 300 0.07 17.85 6.55
CA TYR A 300 0.31 16.65 7.34
C TYR A 300 1.28 16.95 8.49
N GLY A 301 0.78 17.68 9.49
CA GLY A 301 1.57 18.05 10.68
C GLY A 301 1.77 16.89 11.66
N ILE A 302 2.98 16.76 12.21
CA ILE A 302 3.35 15.75 13.21
C ILE A 302 3.47 16.41 14.60
N PRO A 303 2.55 16.15 15.56
CA PRO A 303 2.54 16.84 16.86
C PRO A 303 3.84 16.68 17.66
N ALA A 304 4.42 15.47 17.68
CA ALA A 304 5.67 15.17 18.41
C ALA A 304 6.90 15.96 17.88
N LEU A 305 6.79 16.54 16.68
CA LEU A 305 7.82 17.38 16.06
C LEU A 305 7.38 18.86 15.99
N GLY A 306 6.47 19.28 16.88
CA GLY A 306 5.97 20.65 16.91
C GLY A 306 5.14 21.01 15.69
N PHE A 307 4.35 20.06 15.17
CA PHE A 307 3.55 20.18 13.95
C PHE A 307 4.35 20.43 12.68
N ALA A 308 5.64 20.04 12.66
CA ALA A 308 6.38 19.98 11.41
C ALA A 308 5.66 19.07 10.40
N GLY A 309 5.55 19.54 9.15
CA GLY A 309 4.95 18.76 8.07
C GLY A 309 5.73 17.47 7.77
N THR A 310 5.05 16.46 7.22
CA THR A 310 5.69 15.20 6.80
C THR A 310 6.75 15.43 5.71
N PRO A 311 7.84 14.63 5.65
CA PRO A 311 8.82 14.71 4.57
C PRO A 311 8.18 14.38 3.22
N THR A 312 8.28 15.25 2.21
CA THR A 312 7.57 15.08 0.92
C THR A 312 8.43 15.39 -0.28
N GLY A 313 8.29 14.58 -1.34
CA GLY A 313 9.04 14.67 -2.59
C GLY A 313 10.44 14.11 -2.44
N ILE A 314 10.57 12.78 -2.42
CA ILE A 314 11.85 12.07 -2.35
C ILE A 314 12.70 12.46 -3.57
N ASP A 315 13.83 13.13 -3.36
CA ASP A 315 14.78 13.50 -4.42
C ASP A 315 15.83 12.39 -4.55
N ALA A 316 15.83 11.70 -5.69
CA ALA A 316 16.79 10.63 -5.96
C ALA A 316 18.25 11.08 -5.82
N ARG A 317 18.58 12.35 -6.09
CA ARG A 317 19.93 12.88 -5.89
C ARG A 317 20.31 12.91 -4.43
N ARG A 318 19.43 13.43 -3.56
CA ARG A 318 19.68 13.48 -2.11
C ARG A 318 19.80 12.08 -1.51
N VAL A 319 19.04 11.11 -2.02
CA VAL A 319 19.19 9.69 -1.64
C VAL A 319 20.60 9.19 -1.93
N ILE A 320 21.11 9.42 -3.15
CA ILE A 320 22.46 8.97 -3.54
C ILE A 320 23.56 9.76 -2.83
N ASP A 321 23.47 11.08 -2.78
CA ASP A 321 24.49 11.95 -2.18
C ASP A 321 24.66 11.70 -0.69
N SER A 322 23.57 11.40 0.03
CA SER A 322 23.60 11.14 1.48
C SER A 322 23.85 9.67 1.84
N GLY A 323 23.60 8.74 0.91
CA GLY A 323 23.56 7.30 1.19
C GLY A 323 22.37 6.85 2.04
N VAL A 324 21.41 7.74 2.34
CA VAL A 324 20.22 7.43 3.14
C VAL A 324 19.14 6.81 2.26
N ALA A 325 18.86 5.53 2.46
CA ALA A 325 17.78 4.83 1.78
C ALA A 325 16.40 5.13 2.40
N PRO A 326 15.35 5.38 1.60
CA PRO A 326 13.97 5.52 2.09
C PRO A 326 13.57 4.36 2.99
N VAL A 327 13.07 4.68 4.18
CA VAL A 327 12.54 3.70 5.14
C VAL A 327 11.11 3.33 4.77
N ILE A 328 10.75 2.07 4.90
CA ILE A 328 9.41 1.54 4.65
C ILE A 328 9.04 0.69 5.87
N ASN A 329 7.92 0.96 6.52
CA ASN A 329 7.38 0.02 7.51
C ASN A 329 6.41 -0.92 6.78
N THR A 330 6.36 -2.21 7.13
CA THR A 330 5.72 -3.20 6.26
C THR A 330 5.29 -4.44 7.04
N GLY A 331 4.24 -5.11 6.58
CA GLY A 331 3.88 -6.45 7.06
C GLY A 331 4.81 -7.52 6.48
N ILE A 332 5.08 -8.57 7.24
CA ILE A 332 5.87 -9.72 6.80
C ILE A 332 4.90 -10.85 6.45
N ALA A 333 4.97 -11.30 5.19
CA ALA A 333 4.23 -12.46 4.70
C ALA A 333 5.08 -13.73 4.82
N HIS A 334 4.44 -14.87 5.02
CA HIS A 334 5.11 -16.15 4.89
C HIS A 334 5.54 -16.41 3.44
N ARG A 335 6.67 -17.07 3.21
CA ARG A 335 7.17 -17.39 1.86
C ARG A 335 6.32 -18.43 1.11
N GLU A 336 5.61 -19.28 1.84
CA GLU A 336 4.69 -20.27 1.26
C GLU A 336 3.28 -19.68 1.07
N ALA A 337 2.68 -19.99 -0.07
CA ALA A 337 1.31 -19.61 -0.38
C ALA A 337 0.32 -20.21 0.64
N GLY A 338 -0.74 -19.49 0.99
CA GLY A 338 -1.80 -20.00 1.87
C GLY A 338 -1.66 -19.65 3.36
N VAL A 339 -0.45 -19.37 3.85
CA VAL A 339 -0.19 -19.21 5.29
C VAL A 339 -0.64 -17.85 5.83
N GLY A 340 -0.27 -16.76 5.16
CA GLY A 340 -0.69 -15.41 5.50
C GLY A 340 0.40 -14.53 6.12
N GLN A 341 -0.01 -13.59 6.96
CA GLN A 341 0.90 -12.69 7.68
C GLN A 341 1.58 -13.41 8.86
N ILE A 342 2.88 -13.18 9.02
CA ILE A 342 3.69 -13.78 10.09
C ILE A 342 4.48 -12.77 10.92
N GLY A 343 4.34 -11.47 10.63
CA GLY A 343 5.03 -10.43 11.37
C GLY A 343 4.86 -9.05 10.75
N ALA A 344 5.68 -8.12 11.23
CA ALA A 344 5.85 -6.78 10.66
C ALA A 344 7.24 -6.22 10.99
N GLY A 345 7.72 -5.32 10.16
CA GLY A 345 9.09 -4.85 10.25
C GLY A 345 9.37 -3.58 9.45
N ILE A 346 10.65 -3.29 9.34
CA ILE A 346 11.22 -2.19 8.58
C ILE A 346 12.00 -2.75 7.41
N ALA A 347 11.75 -2.21 6.23
CA ALA A 347 12.53 -2.43 5.01
C ALA A 347 13.08 -1.08 4.52
N ARG A 348 13.98 -1.13 3.52
CA ARG A 348 14.53 0.05 2.88
C ARG A 348 14.56 -0.11 1.36
N ALA A 349 14.21 0.95 0.64
CA ALA A 349 14.32 0.96 -0.81
C ALA A 349 15.81 0.95 -1.23
N PRO A 350 16.29 -0.01 -2.03
CA PRO A 350 17.71 -0.13 -2.35
C PRO A 350 18.26 1.07 -3.13
N LEU A 351 19.44 1.57 -2.74
CA LEU A 351 20.11 2.70 -3.41
C LEU A 351 20.31 2.49 -4.92
N ALA A 352 20.52 1.24 -5.34
CA ALA A 352 20.69 0.87 -6.75
C ALA A 352 19.53 1.32 -7.65
N CYS A 353 18.30 1.31 -7.13
CA CYS A 353 17.13 1.78 -7.87
C CYS A 353 17.25 3.27 -8.23
N PHE A 354 17.70 4.09 -7.27
CA PHE A 354 17.86 5.54 -7.42
C PHE A 354 19.06 5.88 -8.31
N ALA A 355 20.17 5.16 -8.16
CA ALA A 355 21.35 5.32 -9.02
C ALA A 355 21.01 5.02 -10.49
N GLY A 356 20.28 3.93 -10.75
CA GLY A 356 19.78 3.60 -12.08
C GLY A 356 18.87 4.68 -12.66
N ALA A 357 17.96 5.23 -11.84
CA ALA A 357 17.04 6.29 -12.25
C ALA A 357 17.79 7.58 -12.64
N LEU A 358 18.76 7.99 -11.84
CA LEU A 358 19.60 9.16 -12.14
C LEU A 358 20.49 8.95 -13.36
N GLY A 359 21.07 7.76 -13.52
CA GLY A 359 21.84 7.40 -14.71
C GLY A 359 21.01 7.54 -15.98
N GLU A 360 19.78 7.04 -15.97
CA GLU A 360 18.84 7.20 -17.09
C GLU A 360 18.49 8.66 -17.36
N LEU A 361 18.18 9.43 -16.31
CA LEU A 361 17.89 10.85 -16.46
C LEU A 361 19.08 11.60 -17.07
N GLY A 362 20.29 11.30 -16.62
CA GLY A 362 21.53 11.84 -17.18
C GLY A 362 21.69 11.56 -18.67
N ARG A 363 21.36 10.34 -19.15
CA ARG A 363 21.34 10.02 -20.59
C ARG A 363 20.32 10.88 -21.34
N ARG A 364 19.11 11.02 -20.81
CA ARG A 364 18.03 11.82 -21.45
C ARG A 364 18.37 13.32 -21.54
N LEU A 365 19.14 13.81 -20.58
CA LEU A 365 19.60 15.20 -20.54
C LEU A 365 20.93 15.45 -21.28
N GLY A 366 21.55 14.42 -21.87
CA GLY A 366 22.85 14.55 -22.54
C GLY A 366 24.03 14.79 -21.59
N LEU A 367 23.89 14.41 -20.32
CA LEU A 367 24.90 14.57 -19.27
C LEU A 367 25.77 13.30 -19.09
N ALA A 368 25.27 12.14 -19.50
CA ALA A 368 26.04 10.90 -19.48
C ALA A 368 27.02 10.88 -20.67
N ARG A 369 28.32 10.89 -20.37
CA ARG A 369 29.39 10.71 -21.36
C ARG A 369 29.56 9.26 -21.75
#